data_AF-A0A0G1Z3J5-F1
#
_entry.id   AF-A0A0G1Z3J5-F1
#
_cell.length_a   1.000
_cell.length_b   1.000
_cell.length_c   1.000
_cell.angle_alpha   90.00
_cell.angle_beta   90.00
_cell.angle_gamma   90.00
#
_symmetry.space_group_name_H-M   'P 1'
#
loop_
_entity.id
_entity.type
_entity.pdbx_description
1 polymer ?
#
loop_
_entity_poly.entity_id
_entity_poly.type
_entity_poly.pdbx_seq_one_letter_code
_entity_poly.pdbx_strand_id
1 'polypeptide(L)'
;MSVELSNSKRNTINAAIPTKSRGIKVGDILQDLQTGAVEIRNETGGTLPVGTLVYLSSYSASMDRWLVAKADADVAGGKAQLVLREAVLNLRNGKGYKIATLKAVNTNGSAEGNPTYLSAATAGTWALAAPSGGDDIKQVVGRVEVVSATAGVVRIDLTDLNSPVTVGTNEIQTDAVTNAKLAASAVAGSAAAAVGDNVVEAASLSGADIEVDGIANANLAASAVAGSAAAAVGDNVVEAASLSG
;
A
#
# COMPACT_ATOMS: atom_id res chain seq x y z
N MET A 1 64.96 72.43 -0.70
CA MET A 1 63.54 72.68 -0.39
C MET A 1 62.77 71.50 -0.97
N SER A 2 62.62 70.43 -0.19
CA SER A 2 62.00 69.17 -0.64
C SER A 2 60.63 69.07 0.01
N VAL A 3 59.59 69.07 -0.81
CA VAL A 3 58.20 68.94 -0.35
C VAL A 3 57.88 67.45 -0.29
N GLU A 4 57.85 66.89 0.92
CA GLU A 4 57.35 65.53 1.17
C GLU A 4 55.82 65.54 1.00
N LEU A 5 55.35 64.90 -0.07
CA LEU A 5 53.93 64.57 -0.24
C LEU A 5 53.55 63.47 0.76
N SER A 6 52.97 63.90 1.88
CA SER A 6 52.40 63.01 2.90
C SER A 6 51.40 62.03 2.29
N ASN A 7 51.65 60.74 2.49
CA ASN A 7 50.90 59.56 2.04
C ASN A 7 49.50 59.42 2.69
N SER A 8 48.85 60.54 3.05
CA SER A 8 47.69 60.64 3.94
C SER A 8 46.34 60.21 3.33
N LYS A 9 46.30 59.62 2.13
CA LYS A 9 45.03 59.22 1.46
C LYS A 9 44.88 57.74 1.15
N ARG A 10 45.73 56.87 1.68
CA ARG A 10 45.55 55.40 1.60
C ARG A 10 44.93 54.77 2.86
N ASN A 11 44.27 55.55 3.71
CA ASN A 11 43.62 55.04 4.92
C ASN A 11 42.12 55.35 4.96
N THR A 12 41.36 54.83 4.00
CA THR A 12 39.89 54.93 4.00
C THR A 12 39.21 53.63 3.61
N ILE A 13 39.75 52.49 4.03
CA ILE A 13 39.05 51.19 4.02
C ILE A 13 39.15 50.48 5.38
N ASN A 14 39.35 51.25 6.46
CA ASN A 14 39.25 50.78 7.84
C ASN A 14 37.95 51.28 8.51
N ALA A 15 36.90 51.54 7.71
CA ALA A 15 35.55 51.54 8.25
C ALA A 15 35.20 50.08 8.53
N ALA A 16 35.17 49.74 9.82
CA ALA A 16 34.92 48.41 10.35
C ALA A 16 33.73 47.73 9.66
N ILE A 17 34.01 46.88 8.67
CA ILE A 17 33.17 45.71 8.44
C ILE A 17 33.38 44.88 9.70
N PRO A 18 32.36 44.62 10.54
CA PRO A 18 32.51 43.72 11.66
C PRO A 18 32.80 42.32 11.12
N THR A 19 34.08 42.01 10.94
CA THR A 19 34.62 40.68 10.57
C THR A 19 34.59 39.72 11.75
N LYS A 20 33.57 39.82 12.61
CA LYS A 20 32.95 38.59 13.09
C LYS A 20 32.15 38.03 11.91
N SER A 21 32.86 37.50 10.92
CA SER A 21 32.40 36.22 10.40
C SER A 21 32.27 35.35 11.64
N ARG A 22 31.05 35.14 12.13
CA ARG A 22 30.75 33.95 12.94
C ARG A 22 31.18 32.84 12.00
N GLY A 23 32.45 32.43 12.10
CA GLY A 23 33.02 31.42 11.24
C GLY A 23 32.08 30.26 11.44
N ILE A 24 31.24 30.01 10.43
CA ILE A 24 30.26 28.95 10.56
C ILE A 24 31.14 27.72 10.56
N LYS A 25 31.39 27.19 11.76
CA LYS A 25 32.23 26.01 11.88
C LYS A 25 31.49 24.95 11.06
N VAL A 26 32.22 24.15 10.30
CA VAL A 26 31.62 22.98 9.66
C VAL A 26 30.92 22.12 10.73
N GLY A 27 31.42 22.12 11.97
CA GLY A 27 30.73 21.54 13.14
C GLY A 27 29.44 22.23 13.59
N ASP A 28 29.20 23.50 13.25
CA ASP A 28 27.92 24.20 13.52
C ASP A 28 26.91 23.95 12.38
N ILE A 29 27.38 23.75 11.13
CA ILE A 29 26.53 23.29 10.01
C ILE A 29 26.17 21.81 10.14
N LEU A 30 27.09 20.99 10.67
CA LEU A 30 26.91 19.54 10.80
C LEU A 30 26.23 19.12 12.11
N GLN A 31 26.08 20.00 13.10
CA GLN A 31 25.40 19.65 14.35
C GLN A 31 23.89 19.37 14.15
N ASP A 32 23.28 20.02 13.17
CA ASP A 32 21.89 19.76 12.77
C ASP A 32 21.74 18.42 12.02
N LEU A 33 22.79 17.98 11.33
CA LEU A 33 22.80 16.72 10.59
C LEU A 33 23.19 15.50 11.45
N GLN A 34 23.92 15.69 12.55
CA GLN A 34 24.57 14.57 13.26
C GLN A 34 23.73 13.85 14.31
N THR A 35 22.58 14.37 14.75
CA THR A 35 21.78 13.66 15.78
C THR A 35 20.52 12.97 15.27
N GLY A 36 20.08 13.23 14.04
CA GLY A 36 18.82 12.67 13.52
C GLY A 36 17.62 12.90 14.45
N ALA A 37 17.74 13.91 15.31
CA ALA A 37 16.81 14.22 16.39
C ALA A 37 15.97 15.41 15.97
N VAL A 38 14.65 15.28 16.04
CA VAL A 38 13.71 16.34 15.77
C VAL A 38 13.32 16.97 17.10
N GLU A 39 13.45 18.28 17.21
CA GLU A 39 13.01 19.01 18.40
C GLU A 39 11.48 19.09 18.43
N ILE A 40 10.90 18.62 19.53
CA ILE A 40 9.46 18.46 19.69
C ILE A 40 8.97 19.09 20.98
N ARG A 41 7.65 19.25 21.05
CA ARG A 41 6.93 19.70 22.24
C ARG A 41 5.69 18.85 22.46
N ASN A 42 5.53 18.40 23.70
CA ASN A 42 4.37 17.63 24.11
C ASN A 42 3.30 18.55 24.70
N GLU A 43 2.13 18.58 24.07
CA GLU A 43 0.93 19.26 24.59
C GLU A 43 -0.28 18.30 24.62
N THR A 44 -0.05 17.00 24.68
CA THR A 44 -1.13 15.99 24.62
C THR A 44 -1.93 15.86 25.92
N GLY A 45 -1.70 16.73 26.91
CA GLY A 45 -2.37 16.68 28.21
C GLY A 45 -1.80 15.64 29.20
N GLY A 46 -0.70 14.95 28.85
CA GLY A 46 -0.10 13.92 29.70
C GLY A 46 1.36 13.62 29.34
N THR A 47 2.06 12.83 30.13
CA THR A 47 3.43 12.43 29.84
C THR A 47 3.49 11.41 28.69
N LEU A 48 4.41 11.59 27.77
CA LEU A 48 4.78 10.60 26.76
C LEU A 48 6.00 9.83 27.28
N PRO A 49 5.86 8.55 27.68
CA PRO A 49 6.98 7.77 28.21
C PRO A 49 8.05 7.46 27.15
N VAL A 50 9.19 6.95 27.60
CA VAL A 50 10.22 6.40 26.71
C VAL A 50 9.64 5.30 25.83
N GLY A 51 10.09 5.22 24.59
CA GLY A 51 9.62 4.27 23.59
C GLY A 51 8.30 4.63 22.93
N THR A 52 7.65 5.73 23.32
CA THR A 52 6.42 6.18 22.65
C THR A 52 6.69 6.49 21.19
N LEU A 53 5.86 5.93 20.31
CA LEU A 53 5.80 6.27 18.89
C LEU A 53 4.90 7.49 18.69
N VAL A 54 5.39 8.50 17.98
CA VAL A 54 4.69 9.77 17.79
C VAL A 54 4.72 10.20 16.34
N TYR A 55 3.77 11.06 15.98
CA TYR A 55 3.75 11.81 14.73
C TYR A 55 3.76 13.30 15.03
N LEU A 56 4.24 14.09 14.06
CA LEU A 56 4.22 15.54 14.09
C LEU A 56 2.82 16.02 13.74
N SER A 57 2.06 16.45 14.75
CA SER A 57 0.65 16.82 14.58
C SER A 57 0.48 18.25 14.05
N SER A 58 1.37 19.15 14.47
CA SER A 58 1.36 20.56 14.05
C SER A 58 2.70 21.21 14.40
N TYR A 59 2.81 22.52 14.18
CA TYR A 59 3.95 23.32 14.58
C TYR A 59 3.51 24.50 15.44
N SER A 60 4.16 24.69 16.58
CA SER A 60 3.91 25.80 17.49
C SER A 60 4.87 26.95 17.18
N ALA A 61 4.37 28.00 16.55
CA ALA A 61 5.16 29.19 16.23
C ALA A 61 5.61 29.97 17.48
N SER A 62 4.86 29.90 18.59
CA SER A 62 5.21 30.58 19.84
C SER A 62 6.39 29.94 20.56
N MET A 63 6.54 28.62 20.40
CA MET A 63 7.61 27.85 21.01
C MET A 63 8.72 27.50 20.02
N ASP A 64 8.51 27.76 18.73
CA ASP A 64 9.40 27.39 17.62
C ASP A 64 9.69 25.88 17.60
N ARG A 65 8.66 25.05 17.78
CA ARG A 65 8.81 23.59 17.90
C ARG A 65 7.65 22.83 17.26
N TRP A 66 7.94 21.63 16.78
CA TRP A 66 6.90 20.70 16.33
C TRP A 66 6.09 20.17 17.52
N LEU A 67 4.77 20.22 17.40
CA LEU A 67 3.87 19.54 18.32
C LEU A 67 3.77 18.07 17.95
N VAL A 68 3.68 17.21 18.95
CA VAL A 68 3.54 15.77 18.76
C VAL A 68 2.25 15.23 19.34
N ALA A 69 1.75 14.17 18.73
CA ALA A 69 0.70 13.32 19.27
C ALA A 69 1.11 11.84 19.16
N LYS A 70 0.46 10.98 19.93
CA LYS A 70 0.70 9.53 19.89
C LYS A 70 0.30 8.99 18.51
N ALA A 71 1.19 8.21 17.89
CA ALA A 71 0.89 7.51 16.65
C ALA A 71 -0.16 6.41 16.88
N ASP A 72 -1.07 6.20 15.94
CA ASP A 72 -2.16 5.24 16.08
C ASP A 72 -2.48 4.64 14.71
N ALA A 73 -2.55 3.31 14.63
CA ALA A 73 -2.85 2.63 13.39
C ALA A 73 -4.33 2.79 12.97
N ASP A 74 -5.26 3.05 13.90
CA ASP A 74 -6.69 3.25 13.61
C ASP A 74 -7.02 4.71 13.23
N VAL A 75 -6.02 5.60 13.24
CA VAL A 75 -6.22 7.02 12.92
C VAL A 75 -5.62 7.34 11.55
N ALA A 76 -6.43 7.85 10.64
CA ALA A 76 -5.97 8.36 9.36
C ALA A 76 -4.88 9.43 9.56
N GLY A 77 -3.69 9.21 8.98
CA GLY A 77 -2.53 10.09 9.15
C GLY A 77 -1.76 9.90 10.46
N GLY A 78 -2.19 9.00 11.35
CA GLY A 78 -1.55 8.70 12.64
C GLY A 78 -0.26 7.87 12.57
N LYS A 79 0.42 7.87 11.42
CA LYS A 79 1.64 7.06 11.18
C LYS A 79 2.77 7.46 12.13
N ALA A 80 3.48 6.49 12.69
CA ALA A 80 4.67 6.77 13.48
C ALA A 80 5.76 7.41 12.61
N GLN A 81 6.22 8.59 13.01
CA GLN A 81 7.30 9.32 12.33
C GLN A 81 8.56 9.40 13.20
N LEU A 82 8.38 9.40 14.53
CA LEU A 82 9.45 9.50 15.51
C LEU A 82 9.18 8.54 16.69
N VAL A 83 10.24 8.19 17.39
CA VAL A 83 10.22 7.46 18.66
C VAL A 83 10.94 8.27 19.73
N LEU A 84 10.39 8.27 20.94
CA LEU A 84 10.99 8.94 22.09
C LEU A 84 12.02 8.05 22.77
N ARG A 85 13.21 8.59 23.03
CA ARG A 85 14.26 7.91 23.82
C ARG A 85 14.27 8.29 25.30
N GLU A 86 13.45 9.28 25.65
CA GLU A 86 13.27 9.78 27.00
C GLU A 86 11.78 10.12 27.21
N ALA A 87 11.34 10.17 28.46
CA ALA A 87 10.00 10.61 28.77
C ALA A 87 9.88 12.12 28.58
N VAL A 88 8.83 12.58 27.90
CA VAL A 88 8.53 13.99 27.69
C VAL A 88 7.24 14.34 28.44
N LEU A 89 7.36 15.11 29.51
CA LEU A 89 6.21 15.54 30.32
C LEU A 89 5.31 16.49 29.53
N ASN A 90 4.07 16.64 29.99
CA ASN A 90 3.12 17.60 29.40
C ASN A 90 3.67 19.05 29.45
N LEU A 91 3.45 19.81 28.39
CA LEU A 91 3.94 21.19 28.19
C LEU A 91 5.47 21.34 28.29
N ARG A 92 6.21 20.26 28.03
CA ARG A 92 7.67 20.25 27.98
C ARG A 92 8.17 19.94 26.57
N ASN A 93 9.39 20.41 26.34
CA ASN A 93 10.11 20.16 25.10
C ASN A 93 10.90 18.86 25.26
N GLY A 94 11.16 18.20 24.15
CA GLY A 94 11.94 16.97 24.11
C GLY A 94 12.52 16.73 22.72
N LYS A 95 13.03 15.53 22.50
CA LYS A 95 13.57 15.11 21.20
C LYS A 95 12.94 13.80 20.75
N GLY A 96 12.49 13.77 19.49
CA GLY A 96 12.08 12.56 18.80
C GLY A 96 13.18 12.08 17.86
N TYR A 97 13.29 10.78 17.66
CA TYR A 97 14.33 10.17 16.81
C TYR A 97 13.68 9.24 15.80
N LYS A 98 14.29 9.03 14.62
CA LYS A 98 13.79 8.04 13.67
C LYS A 98 14.18 6.59 14.00
N ILE A 99 15.30 6.41 14.69
CA ILE A 99 15.83 5.09 15.05
C ILE A 99 15.93 5.01 16.57
N ALA A 100 15.60 3.89 17.18
CA ALA A 100 15.88 3.63 18.60
C ALA A 100 15.96 2.13 18.89
N THR A 101 16.68 1.75 19.94
CA THR A 101 16.67 0.38 20.47
C THR A 101 15.90 0.38 21.78
N LEU A 102 14.80 -0.36 21.82
CA LEU A 102 14.01 -0.59 23.02
C LEU A 102 14.49 -1.89 23.67
N LYS A 103 14.80 -1.83 24.97
CA LYS A 103 15.31 -2.96 25.75
C LYS A 103 14.34 -3.30 26.86
N ALA A 104 14.48 -4.51 27.41
CA ALA A 104 13.62 -5.04 28.47
C ALA A 104 12.13 -5.03 28.08
N VAL A 105 11.85 -5.37 26.82
CA VAL A 105 10.50 -5.47 26.28
C VAL A 105 10.10 -6.93 26.07
N ASN A 106 8.81 -7.22 26.19
CA ASN A 106 8.30 -8.56 25.93
C ASN A 106 8.20 -8.81 24.41
N THR A 107 8.98 -9.76 23.93
CA THR A 107 9.01 -10.20 22.51
C THR A 107 8.67 -11.69 22.38
N ASN A 108 8.15 -12.30 23.45
CA ASN A 108 7.77 -13.70 23.45
C ASN A 108 6.64 -13.96 22.44
N GLY A 109 6.69 -15.10 21.76
CA GLY A 109 5.76 -15.42 20.67
C GLY A 109 6.15 -14.85 19.30
N SER A 110 7.35 -14.27 19.17
CA SER A 110 7.96 -13.88 17.89
C SER A 110 9.34 -14.52 17.71
N ALA A 111 9.97 -14.26 16.56
CA ALA A 111 11.33 -14.70 16.24
C ALA A 111 12.23 -13.49 16.00
N GLU A 112 13.54 -13.68 16.13
CA GLU A 112 14.52 -12.65 15.76
C GLU A 112 14.38 -12.29 14.28
N GLY A 113 14.46 -11.00 13.98
CA GLY A 113 14.24 -10.44 12.64
C GLY A 113 12.77 -10.23 12.26
N ASN A 114 11.80 -10.78 13.00
CA ASN A 114 10.38 -10.55 12.70
C ASN A 114 10.02 -9.06 12.85
N PRO A 115 9.10 -8.55 12.00
CA PRO A 115 8.65 -7.17 12.06
C PRO A 115 7.83 -6.90 13.33
N THR A 116 7.92 -5.66 13.81
CA THR A 116 6.98 -5.08 14.77
C THR A 116 6.16 -4.00 14.08
N TYR A 117 4.89 -3.86 14.47
CA TYR A 117 3.91 -3.01 13.81
C TYR A 117 3.43 -1.89 14.73
N LEU A 118 2.98 -0.78 14.16
CA LEU A 118 2.22 0.24 14.89
C LEU A 118 0.94 -0.40 15.46
N SER A 119 0.65 -0.15 16.73
CA SER A 119 -0.53 -0.70 17.39
C SER A 119 -1.79 0.09 17.04
N ALA A 120 -2.88 -0.62 16.70
CA ALA A 120 -4.24 -0.07 16.64
C ALA A 120 -4.96 -0.14 18.01
N ALA A 121 -4.52 -1.05 18.89
CA ALA A 121 -5.17 -1.24 20.19
C ALA A 121 -4.74 -0.20 21.24
N THR A 122 -3.54 0.38 21.08
CA THR A 122 -3.02 1.36 22.04
C THR A 122 -2.12 2.36 21.34
N ALA A 123 -2.61 3.60 21.23
CA ALA A 123 -1.87 4.70 20.64
C ALA A 123 -0.48 4.87 21.28
N GLY A 124 0.51 5.11 20.44
CA GLY A 124 1.90 5.38 20.78
C GLY A 124 2.71 4.14 21.08
N THR A 125 2.17 2.95 20.85
CA THR A 125 2.83 1.66 21.11
C THR A 125 2.98 0.83 19.85
N TRP A 126 3.71 -0.27 19.96
CA TRP A 126 3.91 -1.25 18.89
C TRP A 126 3.42 -2.63 19.33
N ALA A 127 3.15 -3.49 18.35
CA ALA A 127 2.70 -4.86 18.53
C ALA A 127 3.53 -5.85 17.70
N LEU A 128 3.55 -7.12 18.12
CA LEU A 128 4.19 -8.21 17.36
C LEU A 128 3.31 -8.71 16.20
N ALA A 129 2.00 -8.54 16.32
CA ALA A 129 1.04 -8.86 15.28
C ALA A 129 0.66 -7.61 14.49
N ALA A 130 0.45 -7.75 13.19
CA ALA A 130 -0.08 -6.67 12.37
C ALA A 130 -1.53 -6.36 12.78
N PRO A 131 -1.95 -5.08 12.76
CA PRO A 131 -3.35 -4.70 12.87
C PRO A 131 -4.22 -5.41 11.83
N SER A 132 -5.44 -5.79 12.22
CA SER A 132 -6.37 -6.59 11.41
C SER A 132 -7.64 -5.86 10.99
N GLY A 133 -7.88 -4.64 11.49
CA GLY A 133 -8.99 -3.80 11.05
C GLY A 133 -8.85 -3.45 9.57
N GLY A 134 -9.99 -3.29 8.89
CA GLY A 134 -10.02 -2.99 7.46
C GLY A 134 -9.37 -1.65 7.12
N ASP A 135 -9.51 -0.67 8.03
CA ASP A 135 -9.00 0.68 7.88
C ASP A 135 -7.66 0.90 8.61
N ASP A 136 -7.15 -0.12 9.31
CA ASP A 136 -5.94 0.00 10.12
C ASP A 136 -4.69 0.17 9.24
N ILE A 137 -3.83 1.09 9.66
CA ILE A 137 -2.53 1.29 9.05
C ILE A 137 -1.56 0.17 9.47
N LYS A 138 -1.22 -0.71 8.52
CA LYS A 138 -0.23 -1.79 8.71
C LYS A 138 1.23 -1.30 8.59
N GLN A 139 1.59 -0.30 9.38
CA GLN A 139 2.95 0.24 9.39
C GLN A 139 3.89 -0.67 10.19
N VAL A 140 4.95 -1.17 9.55
CA VAL A 140 6.10 -1.75 10.26
C VAL A 140 6.91 -0.60 10.85
N VAL A 141 7.25 -0.72 12.14
CA VAL A 141 7.97 0.31 12.90
C VAL A 141 9.35 -0.15 13.35
N GLY A 142 9.63 -1.45 13.26
CA GLY A 142 10.90 -2.02 13.69
C GLY A 142 10.96 -3.52 13.51
N ARG A 143 11.99 -4.14 14.11
CA ARG A 143 12.20 -5.59 14.14
C ARG A 143 12.71 -6.06 15.49
N VAL A 144 12.39 -7.31 15.82
CA VAL A 144 12.92 -7.99 17.02
C VAL A 144 14.40 -8.30 16.81
N GLU A 145 15.26 -7.84 17.71
CA GLU A 145 16.69 -8.19 17.73
C GLU A 145 16.97 -9.36 18.68
N VAL A 146 16.26 -9.45 19.81
CA VAL A 146 16.43 -10.51 20.81
C VAL A 146 15.06 -10.94 21.30
N VAL A 147 14.78 -12.25 21.28
CA VAL A 147 13.53 -12.82 21.78
C VAL A 147 13.65 -13.15 23.26
N SER A 148 12.82 -12.52 24.09
CA SER A 148 12.68 -12.82 25.51
C SER A 148 11.40 -12.19 26.08
N ALA A 149 10.83 -12.81 27.12
CA ALA A 149 9.68 -12.27 27.83
C ALA A 149 10.01 -11.02 28.66
N THR A 150 11.26 -10.86 29.10
CA THR A 150 11.67 -9.79 30.03
C THR A 150 12.92 -9.03 29.60
N ALA A 151 13.78 -9.64 28.78
CA ALA A 151 15.03 -9.05 28.29
C ALA A 151 15.02 -8.85 26.77
N GLY A 152 13.84 -8.85 26.15
CA GLY A 152 13.72 -8.71 24.71
C GLY A 152 14.22 -7.36 24.24
N VAL A 153 14.64 -7.33 22.98
CA VAL A 153 15.16 -6.12 22.33
C VAL A 153 14.46 -5.94 21.00
N VAL A 154 13.98 -4.72 20.76
CA VAL A 154 13.37 -4.31 19.49
C VAL A 154 14.11 -3.10 18.98
N ARG A 155 14.55 -3.15 17.72
CA ARG A 155 15.08 -1.99 17.02
C ARG A 155 14.00 -1.35 16.19
N ILE A 156 13.64 -0.14 16.60
CA ILE A 156 12.76 0.76 15.87
C ILE A 156 13.57 1.45 14.79
N ASP A 157 13.03 1.44 13.58
CA ASP A 157 13.59 2.12 12.42
C ASP A 157 12.46 2.73 11.58
N LEU A 158 12.41 4.06 11.57
CA LEU A 158 11.43 4.88 10.87
C LEU A 158 12.08 5.71 9.75
N THR A 159 13.33 5.42 9.35
CA THR A 159 13.97 6.14 8.25
C THR A 159 13.35 5.78 6.92
N ASP A 160 13.07 4.50 6.75
CA ASP A 160 12.25 4.01 5.65
C ASP A 160 10.80 4.18 6.08
N LEU A 161 10.12 5.21 5.57
CA LEU A 161 8.65 5.33 5.65
C LEU A 161 7.92 4.16 4.92
N ASN A 162 8.66 3.11 4.55
CA ASN A 162 8.24 1.98 3.74
C ASN A 162 7.93 0.76 4.63
N SER A 163 6.64 0.61 4.91
CA SER A 163 5.99 -0.67 4.68
C SER A 163 4.62 -0.40 4.08
N PRO A 164 4.21 -1.25 3.12
CA PRO A 164 3.30 -0.90 2.05
C PRO A 164 2.07 -0.19 2.60
N VAL A 165 1.72 0.93 1.97
CA VAL A 165 0.31 1.31 1.87
C VAL A 165 -0.34 0.06 1.31
N THR A 166 -0.99 -0.72 2.18
CA THR A 166 -2.07 -1.58 1.70
C THR A 166 -2.94 -0.56 1.01
N VAL A 167 -2.99 -0.61 -0.33
CA VAL A 167 -4.09 0.00 -1.08
C VAL A 167 -5.31 -0.58 -0.40
N GLY A 168 -5.89 0.24 0.47
CA GLY A 168 -6.88 -0.21 1.41
C GLY A 168 -8.02 -0.76 0.58
N THR A 169 -8.80 -1.60 1.23
CA THR A 169 -10.15 -1.90 0.78
C THR A 169 -10.92 -0.63 0.36
N ASN A 170 -10.51 0.57 0.76
CA ASN A 170 -11.24 1.80 0.55
C ASN A 170 -10.98 2.43 -0.83
N GLU A 171 -9.75 2.43 -1.36
CA GLU A 171 -9.51 2.97 -2.71
C GLU A 171 -9.93 1.99 -3.80
N ILE A 172 -9.69 0.69 -3.59
CA ILE A 172 -10.01 -0.33 -4.59
C ILE A 172 -11.42 -0.88 -4.44
N GLN A 173 -12.09 -0.92 -3.27
CA GLN A 173 -13.49 -1.41 -3.20
C GLN A 173 -14.55 -0.35 -3.51
N THR A 174 -14.31 0.93 -3.19
CA THR A 174 -15.24 2.00 -3.61
C THR A 174 -15.29 2.08 -5.14
N ASP A 175 -14.16 1.83 -5.82
CA ASP A 175 -14.07 1.73 -7.28
C ASP A 175 -14.12 0.29 -7.81
N ALA A 176 -14.11 -0.73 -6.95
CA ALA A 176 -14.16 -2.12 -7.40
C ALA A 176 -15.41 -2.31 -8.23
N VAL A 177 -15.20 -2.84 -9.42
CA VAL A 177 -16.24 -3.35 -10.29
C VAL A 177 -16.79 -4.61 -9.61
N THR A 178 -17.67 -4.42 -8.63
CA THR A 178 -18.40 -5.51 -7.98
C THR A 178 -19.39 -6.11 -8.97
N ASN A 179 -19.86 -7.34 -8.73
CA ASN A 179 -20.95 -7.93 -9.52
C ASN A 179 -22.19 -7.01 -9.58
N ALA A 180 -22.41 -6.16 -8.57
CA ALA A 180 -23.46 -5.15 -8.59
C ALA A 180 -23.19 -4.00 -9.55
N LYS A 181 -21.94 -3.50 -9.68
CA LYS A 181 -21.56 -2.52 -10.70
C LYS A 181 -21.51 -3.13 -12.10
N LEU A 182 -21.06 -4.38 -12.23
CA LEU A 182 -21.16 -5.15 -13.47
C LEU A 182 -22.62 -5.32 -13.87
N ALA A 183 -23.52 -5.63 -12.94
CA ALA A 183 -24.96 -5.70 -13.21
C ALA A 183 -25.53 -4.31 -13.56
N ALA A 184 -25.09 -3.24 -12.90
CA ALA A 184 -25.55 -1.89 -13.22
C ALA A 184 -25.05 -1.38 -14.59
N SER A 185 -23.83 -1.74 -15.02
CA SER A 185 -23.27 -1.37 -16.33
C SER A 185 -23.67 -2.34 -17.46
N ALA A 186 -23.80 -3.64 -17.19
CA ALA A 186 -24.29 -4.63 -18.16
C ALA A 186 -25.82 -4.59 -18.30
N VAL A 187 -26.53 -3.89 -17.42
CA VAL A 187 -27.98 -3.74 -17.44
C VAL A 187 -28.38 -2.27 -17.29
N ALA A 188 -27.70 -1.37 -18.02
CA ALA A 188 -28.44 -0.29 -18.64
C ALA A 188 -29.33 -0.97 -19.71
N GLY A 189 -30.58 -1.26 -19.33
CA GLY A 189 -31.52 -2.19 -19.95
C GLY A 189 -31.94 -1.96 -21.40
N SER A 190 -31.11 -1.33 -22.23
CA SER A 190 -31.29 -1.20 -23.68
C SER A 190 -30.29 -2.01 -24.50
N ALA A 191 -29.14 -2.44 -23.93
CA ALA A 191 -28.14 -3.21 -24.70
C ALA A 191 -28.35 -4.73 -24.67
N ALA A 192 -29.00 -5.28 -23.64
CA ALA A 192 -29.37 -6.70 -23.60
C ALA A 192 -30.48 -7.05 -24.62
N ALA A 193 -31.32 -6.08 -24.98
CA ALA A 193 -32.30 -6.24 -26.06
C ALA A 193 -31.62 -6.39 -27.43
N ALA A 194 -30.48 -5.73 -27.66
CA ALA A 194 -29.78 -5.78 -28.94
C ALA A 194 -28.98 -7.09 -29.16
N VAL A 195 -28.70 -7.85 -28.11
CA VAL A 195 -28.08 -9.19 -28.24
C VAL A 195 -29.14 -10.27 -28.42
N GLY A 196 -30.32 -10.11 -27.81
CA GLY A 196 -31.47 -10.98 -28.05
C GLY A 196 -32.05 -10.88 -29.47
N ASP A 197 -31.96 -9.70 -30.08
CA ASP A 197 -32.44 -9.46 -31.46
C ASP A 197 -31.50 -10.03 -32.55
N ASN A 198 -30.26 -10.37 -32.18
CA ASN A 198 -29.26 -10.95 -33.08
C ASN A 198 -29.05 -12.46 -32.88
N VAL A 199 -29.75 -13.07 -31.91
CA VAL A 199 -29.84 -14.52 -31.74
C VAL A 199 -31.24 -14.93 -32.22
N VAL A 200 -31.38 -14.93 -33.54
CA VAL A 200 -32.33 -15.68 -34.36
C VAL A 200 -33.42 -16.39 -33.53
N GLU A 201 -34.58 -15.76 -33.45
CA GLU A 201 -35.79 -16.38 -32.92
C GLU A 201 -36.19 -17.54 -33.85
N ALA A 202 -35.68 -18.73 -33.54
CA ALA A 202 -35.93 -19.98 -34.27
C ALA A 202 -37.41 -20.42 -34.30
N ALA A 203 -38.32 -19.64 -33.72
CA ALA A 203 -39.74 -19.94 -33.62
C ALA A 203 -40.60 -19.25 -34.71
N SER A 204 -40.03 -18.41 -35.57
CA SER A 204 -40.77 -17.70 -36.63
C SER A 204 -40.37 -18.06 -38.07
N LEU A 205 -39.47 -19.04 -38.26
CA LEU A 205 -39.24 -19.66 -39.56
C LEU A 205 -40.41 -20.60 -39.87
N SER A 206 -41.45 -20.06 -40.51
CA SER A 206 -42.46 -20.89 -41.14
C SER A 206 -41.77 -21.76 -42.19
N GLY A 207 -42.20 -23.02 -42.39
CA GLY A 207 -41.56 -23.94 -43.34
C GLY A 207 -41.55 -23.46 -44.80
N ALA A 208 -42.17 -22.30 -45.09
CA ALA A 208 -42.11 -21.62 -46.39
C ALA A 208 -40.91 -20.66 -46.54
N ASP A 209 -40.27 -20.24 -45.44
CA ASP A 209 -39.19 -19.23 -45.46
C ASP A 209 -37.77 -19.86 -45.46
N ILE A 210 -37.69 -21.19 -45.35
CA ILE A 210 -36.47 -21.93 -45.67
C ILE A 210 -36.56 -22.34 -47.14
N GLU A 211 -36.49 -21.37 -48.05
CA GLU A 211 -36.16 -21.67 -49.44
C GLU A 211 -34.71 -22.19 -49.47
N VAL A 212 -34.59 -23.52 -49.48
CA VAL A 212 -33.36 -24.29 -49.70
C VAL A 212 -32.93 -24.15 -51.16
N ASP A 213 -32.80 -22.93 -51.68
CA ASP A 213 -32.44 -22.69 -53.09
C ASP A 213 -30.91 -22.57 -53.31
N GLY A 214 -30.11 -22.95 -52.30
CA GLY A 214 -28.65 -22.89 -52.37
C GLY A 214 -27.86 -24.07 -51.79
N ILE A 215 -28.50 -25.00 -51.07
CA ILE A 215 -27.76 -26.04 -50.30
C ILE A 215 -28.16 -27.48 -50.70
N ALA A 216 -29.16 -27.68 -51.55
CA ALA A 216 -29.60 -29.01 -51.97
C ALA A 216 -29.35 -29.29 -53.46
N ASN A 217 -28.11 -29.62 -53.89
CA ASN A 217 -27.97 -30.50 -55.07
C ASN A 217 -26.62 -31.19 -55.37
N ALA A 218 -25.57 -31.13 -54.54
CA ALA A 218 -24.31 -31.80 -54.90
C ALA A 218 -24.02 -33.07 -54.10
N ASN A 219 -24.26 -33.09 -52.79
CA ASN A 219 -23.72 -34.14 -51.92
C ASN A 219 -24.72 -35.21 -51.44
N LEU A 220 -26.02 -35.03 -51.67
CA LEU A 220 -27.05 -36.02 -51.32
C LEU A 220 -27.33 -37.06 -52.42
N ALA A 221 -27.01 -36.75 -53.69
CA ALA A 221 -27.15 -37.71 -54.78
C ALA A 221 -26.10 -38.83 -54.75
N ALA A 222 -24.90 -38.59 -54.18
CA ALA A 222 -23.82 -39.56 -54.18
C ALA A 222 -23.99 -40.69 -53.15
N SER A 223 -24.68 -40.45 -52.02
CA SER A 223 -24.86 -41.44 -50.95
C SER A 223 -26.07 -42.34 -51.16
N ALA A 224 -27.14 -41.87 -51.81
CA ALA A 224 -28.38 -42.63 -51.99
C ALA A 224 -28.30 -43.69 -53.11
N VAL A 225 -27.35 -43.57 -54.05
CA VAL A 225 -27.17 -44.54 -55.15
C VAL A 225 -26.36 -45.78 -54.74
N ALA A 226 -25.55 -45.69 -53.68
CA ALA A 226 -24.74 -46.83 -53.22
C ALA A 226 -25.50 -47.81 -52.30
N GLY A 227 -26.56 -47.38 -51.62
CA GLY A 227 -27.26 -48.19 -50.61
C GLY A 227 -28.38 -49.08 -51.14
N SER A 228 -29.02 -48.72 -52.25
CA SER A 228 -30.20 -49.44 -52.77
C SER A 228 -29.86 -50.61 -53.70
N ALA A 229 -28.62 -50.72 -54.19
CA ALA A 229 -28.18 -51.84 -55.02
C ALA A 229 -27.84 -53.12 -54.22
N ALA A 230 -27.56 -53.03 -52.91
CA ALA A 230 -27.18 -54.19 -52.09
C ALA A 230 -28.38 -54.95 -51.49
N ALA A 231 -29.56 -54.33 -51.43
CA ALA A 231 -30.75 -54.91 -50.81
C ALA A 231 -31.45 -55.99 -51.65
N ALA A 232 -30.99 -56.28 -52.88
CA ALA A 232 -31.68 -57.18 -53.80
C ALA A 232 -31.10 -58.62 -53.90
N VAL A 233 -30.09 -59.01 -53.10
CA VAL A 233 -29.39 -60.30 -53.30
C VAL A 233 -29.36 -61.23 -52.06
N GLY A 234 -29.63 -60.75 -50.83
CA GLY A 234 -29.42 -61.56 -49.62
C GLY A 234 -30.59 -62.39 -49.10
N ASP A 235 -31.81 -62.18 -49.60
CA ASP A 235 -33.07 -62.72 -49.07
C ASP A 235 -33.29 -64.22 -49.34
N ASN A 236 -32.24 -65.01 -49.58
CA ASN A 236 -32.37 -66.37 -50.12
C ASN A 236 -31.57 -67.49 -49.43
N VAL A 237 -30.95 -67.27 -48.27
CA VAL A 237 -30.30 -68.36 -47.51
C VAL A 237 -30.55 -68.18 -46.01
N VAL A 238 -31.76 -68.51 -45.55
CA VAL A 238 -32.04 -69.81 -44.92
C VAL A 238 -31.26 -70.00 -43.64
N GLU A 239 -31.88 -69.56 -42.53
CA GLU A 239 -32.43 -70.49 -41.53
C GLU A 239 -31.79 -71.89 -41.54
N ALA A 240 -30.63 -72.03 -40.92
CA ALA A 240 -30.15 -73.34 -40.50
C ALA A 240 -29.26 -73.23 -39.28
N ALA A 241 -29.81 -73.70 -38.16
CA ALA A 241 -29.08 -74.33 -37.06
C ALA A 241 -28.19 -73.38 -36.24
N SER A 242 -28.64 -72.91 -35.07
CA SER A 242 -28.68 -73.73 -33.84
C SER A 242 -27.48 -74.66 -33.74
N LEU A 243 -26.52 -74.36 -32.87
CA LEU A 243 -25.88 -75.38 -32.04
C LEU A 243 -25.01 -74.69 -31.00
N SER A 244 -25.56 -74.71 -29.80
CA SER A 244 -24.91 -74.52 -28.51
C SER A 244 -23.56 -75.24 -28.39
N GLY A 245 -22.61 -74.56 -27.75
CA GLY A 245 -21.38 -75.09 -27.18
C GLY A 245 -20.73 -74.03 -26.31
#